data_AF-A0A8X7VM42-F1
#
_entry.id   AF-A0A8X7VM42-F1
#
_cell.length_a   1.000
_cell.length_b   1.000
_cell.length_c   1.000
_cell.angle_alpha   90.00
_cell.angle_beta   90.00
_cell.angle_gamma   90.00
#
_symmetry.space_group_name_H-M   'P 1'
#
loop_
_entity.id
_entity.type
_entity.pdbx_description
1 polymer ?
#
loop_
_entity_poly.entity_id
_entity_poly.type
_entity_poly.pdbx_seq_one_letter_code
_entity_poly.pdbx_strand_id
1 'polypeptide(L)' 'MRPPGVKAAKARAKKTVVEENALKEFETMWSIKQQDLAMKDRLSKMSLLDSLIAKKEPLDGCEEALKKKLINDLFSN' A
#
# COMPACT_ATOMS: atom_id res chain seq x y z
N MET A 1 21.02 42.69 -24.89
CA MET A 1 19.70 42.01 -25.05
C MET A 1 19.89 40.50 -25.02
N ARG A 2 19.03 39.73 -24.34
CA ARG A 2 19.05 38.25 -24.36
C ARG A 2 18.17 37.73 -25.52
N PRO A 3 18.55 36.68 -26.26
CA PRO A 3 17.77 36.22 -27.41
C PRO A 3 16.36 35.77 -27.01
N PRO A 4 15.31 36.12 -27.78
CA PRO A 4 13.90 35.81 -27.44
C PRO A 4 13.63 34.33 -27.14
N GLY A 5 14.34 33.41 -27.80
CA GLY A 5 14.16 31.96 -27.61
C GLY A 5 14.69 31.41 -26.28
N VAL A 6 15.63 32.08 -25.62
CA VAL A 6 16.26 31.58 -24.38
C VAL A 6 15.28 31.63 -23.20
N LYS A 7 14.38 32.62 -23.18
CA LYS A 7 13.37 32.77 -22.11
C LYS A 7 12.29 31.69 -22.21
N ALA A 8 11.83 31.37 -23.43
CA ALA A 8 10.84 30.32 -23.66
C ALA A 8 11.39 28.92 -23.36
N ALA A 9 12.62 28.61 -23.83
CA ALA A 9 13.27 27.33 -23.55
C ALA A 9 13.48 27.10 -22.04
N LYS A 10 13.96 28.12 -21.31
CA LYS A 10 14.17 28.03 -19.86
C LYS A 10 12.86 27.85 -19.08
N ALA A 11 11.77 28.48 -19.50
CA ALA A 11 10.46 28.31 -18.87
C ALA A 11 9.91 26.88 -19.08
N ARG A 12 10.04 26.33 -20.29
CA ARG A 12 9.64 24.94 -20.60
C ARG A 12 10.42 23.93 -19.76
N ALA A 13 11.74 24.07 -19.71
CA ALA A 13 12.59 23.19 -18.90
C ALA A 13 12.25 23.24 -17.40
N LYS A 14 11.90 24.41 -16.86
CA LYS A 14 11.43 24.52 -15.48
C LYS A 14 10.10 23.81 -15.25
N LYS A 15 9.16 23.93 -16.18
CA LYS A 15 7.86 23.26 -16.08
C LYS A 15 8.01 21.73 -16.10
N THR A 16 8.82 21.19 -17.01
CA THR A 16 9.05 19.74 -17.09
C THR A 16 9.68 19.18 -15.81
N VAL A 17 10.61 19.91 -15.19
CA VAL A 17 11.21 19.49 -13.91
C VAL A 17 10.18 19.49 -12.77
N VAL A 18 9.30 20.50 -12.71
CA VAL A 18 8.23 20.55 -11.69
C VAL A 18 7.23 19.40 -11.88
N GLU A 19 6.85 19.12 -13.13
CA GLU A 19 5.92 18.04 -13.46
C GLU A 19 6.52 16.65 -13.16
N GLU A 20 7.80 16.44 -13.50
CA GLU A 20 8.54 15.23 -13.14
C GLU A 20 8.62 15.02 -11.63
N ASN A 21 8.87 16.10 -10.87
CA ASN A 21 8.89 16.03 -9.40
C ASN A 21 7.51 15.68 -8.83
N ALA A 22 6.44 16.29 -9.35
CA ALA A 22 5.08 15.98 -8.92
C ALA A 22 4.68 14.52 -9.22
N LEU A 23 5.11 13.97 -10.35
CA LEU A 23 4.90 12.55 -10.68
C LEU A 23 5.65 11.64 -9.70
N LYS A 24 6.92 11.93 -9.40
CA LYS A 24 7.70 11.16 -8.42
C LYS A 24 7.08 11.19 -7.03
N GLU A 25 6.57 12.35 -6.59
CA GLU A 25 5.86 12.50 -5.32
C GLU A 25 4.57 11.67 -5.31
N PHE A 26 3.82 11.66 -6.42
CA PHE A 26 2.62 10.85 -6.56
C PHE A 26 2.91 9.35 -6.53
N GLU A 27 3.93 8.89 -7.26
CA GLU A 27 4.37 7.48 -7.25
C GLU A 27 4.80 7.04 -5.84
N THR A 28 5.51 7.92 -5.12
CA THR A 28 5.93 7.67 -3.74
C THR A 28 4.71 7.54 -2.82
N MET A 29 3.76 8.47 -2.88
CA MET A 29 2.52 8.40 -2.11
C MET A 29 1.71 7.15 -2.44
N TRP A 30 1.61 6.78 -3.71
CA TRP A 30 0.90 5.58 -4.14
C TRP A 30 1.54 4.32 -3.56
N SER A 31 2.87 4.21 -3.63
CA SER A 31 3.63 3.09 -3.07
C SER A 31 3.44 2.96 -1.56
N ILE A 32 3.49 4.07 -0.82
CA ILE A 32 3.22 4.11 0.61
C ILE A 32 1.80 3.63 0.90
N LYS A 33 0.81 4.09 0.11
CA LYS A 33 -0.60 3.69 0.28
C LYS A 33 -0.82 2.20 0.01
N GLN A 34 -0.13 1.63 -0.98
CA GLN A 34 -0.19 0.19 -1.24
C GLN A 34 0.40 -0.62 -0.08
N GLN A 35 1.54 -0.19 0.48
CA GLN A 35 2.14 -0.83 1.65
C GLN A 35 1.23 -0.72 2.88
N ASP A 36 0.65 0.44 3.15
CA ASP A 36 -0.31 0.65 4.24
C ASP A 36 -1.53 -0.26 4.10
N LEU A 37 -2.10 -0.37 2.89
CA LEU A 37 -3.21 -1.28 2.62
C LEU A 37 -2.84 -2.75 2.86
N ALA A 38 -1.65 -3.18 2.42
CA ALA A 38 -1.17 -4.53 2.66
C ALA A 38 -0.97 -4.82 4.16
N MET A 39 -0.42 -3.86 4.91
CA MET A 39 -0.25 -3.98 6.36
C MET A 39 -1.60 -4.02 7.08
N LYS A 40 -2.57 -3.21 6.65
CA LYS A 40 -3.94 -3.21 7.19
C LYS A 40 -4.65 -4.54 6.93
N ASP A 41 -4.55 -5.09 5.73
CA ASP A 41 -5.11 -6.42 5.41
C ASP A 41 -4.51 -7.50 6.32
N ARG A 42 -3.18 -7.50 6.50
CA ARG A 42 -2.49 -8.41 7.41
C ARG A 42 -2.98 -8.25 8.85
N LEU A 43 -3.12 -7.01 9.34
CA LEU A 43 -3.59 -6.73 10.69
C LEU A 43 -5.05 -7.18 10.90
N SER A 44 -5.92 -6.96 9.91
CA SER A 44 -7.31 -7.43 9.95
C SER A 44 -7.40 -8.95 10.02
N LYS A 45 -6.58 -9.67 9.24
CA LYS A 45 -6.49 -11.14 9.31
C LYS A 45 -6.00 -11.63 10.67
N MET A 46 -5.00 -10.99 11.26
CA MET A 46 -4.51 -11.31 12.61
C MET A 46 -5.59 -11.09 13.67
N SER A 47 -6.28 -9.94 13.64
CA SER A 47 -7.37 -9.65 14.58
C SER A 47 -8.53 -10.65 14.48
N LEU A 48 -8.87 -11.08 13.25
CA LEU A 48 -9.86 -12.13 13.04
C LEU A 48 -9.40 -13.48 13.62
N LEU A 49 -8.13 -13.83 13.41
CA LEU A 49 -7.53 -15.05 13.96
C LEU A 49 -7.53 -15.03 15.50
N ASP A 50 -7.14 -13.91 16.11
CA ASP A 50 -7.18 -13.73 17.57
C ASP A 50 -8.60 -13.91 18.11
N SER A 51 -9.59 -13.37 17.40
CA SER A 51 -11.01 -13.52 17.76
C SER A 51 -11.47 -14.97 17.71
N LEU A 52 -11.03 -15.74 16.70
CA LEU A 52 -11.32 -17.18 16.59
C LEU A 52 -10.62 -18.00 17.66
N ILE A 53 -9.38 -17.65 18.03
CA ILE A 53 -8.62 -18.34 19.09
C ILE A 53 -9.21 -18.05 20.48
N ALA A 54 -9.73 -16.85 20.69
CA ALA A 54 -10.32 -16.43 21.96
C ALA A 54 -11.68 -17.06 22.27
N LYS A 55 -12.36 -17.66 21.26
CA LYS A 55 -13.62 -18.36 21.49
C LYS A 55 -13.40 -19.55 22.44
N LYS A 56 -14.22 -19.61 23.49
CA LYS A 56 -14.21 -20.71 24.47
C LYS A 56 -15.01 -21.93 24.02
N GLU A 57 -15.94 -21.73 23.09
CA GLU A 57 -16.74 -22.79 22.50
C GLU A 57 -15.94 -23.53 21.42
N PRO A 58 -16.19 -24.83 21.21
CA PRO A 58 -15.59 -25.55 20.09
C PRO A 58 -15.95 -24.86 18.78
N LEU A 59 -14.95 -24.64 17.93
CA LEU A 59 -15.16 -24.13 16.58
C LEU A 59 -15.87 -25.20 15.74
N ASP A 60 -16.82 -24.77 14.91
CA ASP A 60 -17.43 -25.65 13.94
C ASP A 60 -16.44 -26.00 12.80
N GLY A 61 -16.83 -26.94 11.93
CA GLY A 61 -15.96 -27.39 10.84
C GLY A 61 -15.55 -26.28 9.85
N CYS A 62 -16.42 -25.29 9.62
CA CYS A 62 -16.14 -24.16 8.75
C CYS A 62 -15.19 -23.16 9.44
N GLU A 63 -15.39 -22.89 10.73
CA GLU A 63 -14.55 -22.01 11.54
C GLU A 63 -13.13 -22.59 11.71
N GLU A 64 -13.01 -23.89 11.93
CA GLU A 64 -11.71 -24.58 11.96
C GLU A 64 -10.98 -24.50 10.61
N ALA A 65 -11.70 -24.69 9.50
CA ALA A 65 -11.11 -24.56 8.17
C ALA A 65 -10.62 -23.13 7.91
N LEU A 66 -11.41 -22.13 8.30
CA LEU A 66 -11.03 -20.71 8.20
C LEU A 66 -9.81 -20.38 9.05
N LYS A 67 -9.78 -20.85 10.30
CA LYS A 67 -8.65 -20.66 11.21
C LYS A 67 -7.36 -21.23 10.63
N LYS A 68 -7.40 -22.46 10.10
CA LYS A 68 -6.25 -23.09 9.43
C LYS A 68 -5.78 -22.29 8.22
N LYS A 69 -6.72 -21.81 7.39
CA LYS A 69 -6.41 -20.98 6.23
C LYS A 69 -5.72 -19.67 6.64
N LEU A 70 -6.23 -18.98 7.66
CA LEU A 70 -5.62 -17.74 8.16
C LEU A 70 -4.21 -17.96 8.70
N ILE A 71 -3.96 -19.06 9.43
CA ILE A 71 -2.63 -19.42 9.91
C ILE A 71 -1.68 -19.65 8.72
N ASN A 72 -2.11 -20.42 7.71
CA ASN A 72 -1.28 -20.64 6.53
C ASN A 72 -1.00 -19.32 5.80
N ASP A 73 -2.01 -18.50 5.55
CA ASP A 73 -1.86 -17.23 4.83
C ASP A 73 -0.95 -16.22 5.57
N LEU A 74 -0.93 -16.23 6.92
CA LEU A 74 -0.15 -15.30 7.74
C LEU A 74 1.30 -15.75 8.00
N PHE A 75 1.55 -17.06 8.04
CA PHE A 75 2.83 -17.64 8.47
C PHE A 75 3.54 -18.48 7.40
N SER A 76 2.94 -18.72 6.24
CA SER A 76 3.66 -19.32 5.11
C SER A 76 4.49 -18.25 4.42
N ASN A 77 5.82 -18.35 4.55
CA ASN A 77 6.79 -17.54 3.80
C ASN A 77 6.89 -17.98 2.34
#